data_AF-A0A249NUA6-F1
#
_entry.id   AF-A0A249NUA6-F1
#
_cell.length_a   1.000
_cell.length_b   1.000
_cell.length_c   1.000
_cell.angle_alpha   90.00
_cell.angle_beta   90.00
_cell.angle_gamma   90.00
#
_symmetry.space_group_name_H-M   'P 1'
#
loop_
_entity.id
_entity.type
_entity.pdbx_description
1 polymer ?
#
loop_
_entity_poly.entity_id
_entity_poly.type
_entity_poly.pdbx_seq_one_letter_code
_entity_poly.pdbx_strand_id
1 'polypeptide(L)'
;MTHTMPPGAALLLGFIREAEVGRRDRASYEVIYAHRQNCLKKPLTAMTLGEVIAAQKTWSKSHGSSAAGGYQFMRATLIGLLRDVPWLEEDQFFEPGLQDRLGLHLLNRRGFASFLAGEITLAEFGRRLAMEWASLPVLAESDGDRRRVKRGQSYYAGDGLNRALVKPDKVEAVLRQVFSAARPADATPGPAEDVPAAIARPEGRRKPVARSGRFWTWLLTAGGTIITALKELNLVALDWRVQLAILTTIVGFAVYAISSMPAVRDALGLGR
;
A
#
# COMPACT_ATOMS: atom_id res chain seq x y z
N MET A 1 -10.02 -4.48 -18.41
CA MET A 1 -9.06 -3.37 -18.19
C MET A 1 -7.66 -3.93 -18.34
N THR A 2 -6.85 -3.39 -19.24
CA THR A 2 -5.42 -3.75 -19.34
C THR A 2 -4.74 -3.30 -18.04
N HIS A 3 -4.36 -4.26 -17.19
CA HIS A 3 -3.71 -3.99 -15.91
C HIS A 3 -2.23 -3.63 -16.15
N THR A 4 -2.00 -2.46 -16.73
CA THR A 4 -0.65 -1.92 -16.92
C THR A 4 -0.10 -1.44 -15.58
N MET A 5 1.11 -1.86 -15.25
CA MET A 5 1.78 -1.44 -14.03
C MET A 5 2.03 0.08 -14.03
N PRO A 6 1.57 0.84 -13.01
CA PRO A 6 1.85 2.27 -12.93
C PRO A 6 3.37 2.53 -12.88
N PRO A 7 3.92 3.55 -13.56
CA PRO A 7 5.36 3.81 -13.58
C PRO A 7 5.99 3.94 -12.18
N GLY A 8 5.30 4.65 -11.27
CA GLY A 8 5.74 4.77 -9.88
C GLY A 8 5.75 3.43 -9.14
N ALA A 9 4.79 2.55 -9.40
CA ALA A 9 4.78 1.21 -8.82
C ALA A 9 5.92 0.34 -9.40
N ALA A 10 6.17 0.42 -10.71
CA ALA A 10 7.27 -0.29 -11.36
C ALA A 10 8.63 0.09 -10.77
N LEU A 11 8.83 1.39 -10.52
CA LEU A 11 10.04 1.91 -9.90
C LEU A 11 10.20 1.37 -8.47
N LEU A 12 9.15 1.45 -7.65
CA LEU A 12 9.19 0.97 -6.27
C LEU A 12 9.42 -0.55 -6.21
N LEU A 13 8.71 -1.33 -7.04
CA LEU A 13 8.87 -2.78 -7.11
C LEU A 13 10.26 -3.18 -7.61
N GLY A 14 10.82 -2.47 -8.59
CA GLY A 14 12.20 -2.68 -9.02
C GLY A 14 13.21 -2.49 -7.88
N PHE A 15 13.03 -1.45 -7.06
CA PHE A 15 13.85 -1.22 -5.88
C PHE A 15 13.67 -2.30 -4.80
N ILE A 16 12.43 -2.69 -4.50
CA ILE A 16 12.14 -3.76 -3.53
C ILE A 16 12.78 -5.07 -3.96
N ARG A 17 12.65 -5.44 -5.24
CA ARG A 17 13.22 -6.65 -5.78
C ARG A 17 14.74 -6.68 -5.63
N GLU A 18 15.42 -5.57 -5.94
CA GLU A 18 16.86 -5.46 -5.70
C GLU A 18 17.21 -5.58 -4.21
N ALA A 19 16.42 -4.98 -3.32
CA ALA A 19 16.64 -5.07 -1.87
C ALA A 19 16.49 -6.51 -1.35
N GLU A 20 15.51 -7.25 -1.86
CA GLU A 20 15.19 -8.62 -1.44
C GLU A 20 16.19 -9.65 -1.97
N VAL A 21 16.61 -9.53 -3.23
CA VAL A 21 17.40 -10.59 -3.90
C VAL A 21 18.78 -10.14 -4.39
N GLY A 22 19.14 -8.87 -4.18
CA GLY A 22 20.46 -8.32 -4.51
C GLY A 22 20.72 -8.13 -6.01
N ARG A 23 19.69 -8.21 -6.86
CA ARG A 23 19.83 -8.14 -8.32
C ARG A 23 18.60 -7.56 -9.01
N ARG A 24 18.80 -7.00 -10.22
CA ARG A 24 17.77 -6.30 -11.00
C ARG A 24 17.37 -6.99 -12.30
N ASP A 25 18.22 -7.88 -12.80
CA ASP A 25 18.03 -8.63 -14.05
C ASP A 25 16.95 -9.70 -13.91
N ARG A 26 16.55 -10.32 -15.02
CA ARG A 26 15.45 -11.30 -15.06
C ARG A 26 15.64 -12.48 -14.10
N ALA A 27 16.89 -12.84 -13.80
CA ALA A 27 17.18 -13.90 -12.83
C ALA A 27 16.77 -13.55 -11.38
N SER A 28 16.42 -12.30 -11.07
CA SER A 28 15.80 -11.92 -9.79
C SER A 28 14.53 -12.73 -9.51
N TYR A 29 13.75 -13.04 -10.54
CA TYR A 29 12.48 -13.74 -10.42
C TYR A 29 12.61 -15.24 -10.16
N GLU A 30 13.84 -15.78 -10.22
CA GLU A 30 14.14 -17.19 -9.96
C GLU A 30 14.62 -17.44 -8.52
N VAL A 31 14.96 -16.39 -7.78
CA VAL A 31 15.64 -16.53 -6.49
C VAL A 31 14.70 -17.12 -5.46
N ILE A 32 15.12 -18.19 -4.80
CA ILE A 32 14.49 -18.70 -3.59
C ILE A 32 15.43 -18.52 -2.40
N TYR A 33 14.87 -18.61 -1.20
CA TYR A 33 15.65 -18.45 0.03
C TYR A 33 16.92 -19.33 0.03
N ALA A 34 18.00 -18.77 0.60
CA ALA A 34 19.34 -19.38 0.62
C ALA A 34 19.91 -19.72 -0.78
N HIS A 35 19.43 -19.07 -1.84
CA HIS A 35 19.86 -19.25 -3.24
C HIS A 35 19.78 -20.71 -3.74
N ARG A 36 18.76 -21.45 -3.29
CA ARG A 36 18.58 -22.89 -3.58
C ARG A 36 17.86 -23.18 -4.90
N GLN A 37 17.65 -22.19 -5.78
CA GLN A 37 16.83 -22.36 -6.99
C GLN A 37 17.41 -23.39 -7.98
N ASN A 38 18.72 -23.62 -7.94
CA ASN A 38 19.39 -24.65 -8.75
C ASN A 38 19.04 -26.08 -8.30
N CYS A 39 18.43 -26.25 -7.13
CA CYS A 39 17.96 -27.55 -6.63
C CYS A 39 16.52 -27.87 -7.08
N LEU A 40 15.83 -26.94 -7.76
CA LEU A 40 14.50 -27.16 -8.28
C LEU A 40 14.55 -28.02 -9.54
N LYS A 41 13.53 -28.86 -9.76
CA LYS A 41 13.41 -29.73 -10.94
C LYS A 41 13.25 -28.94 -12.24
N LYS A 42 12.72 -27.72 -12.15
CA LYS A 42 12.54 -26.77 -13.24
C LYS A 42 12.71 -25.34 -12.71
N PRO A 43 13.00 -24.34 -13.57
CA PRO A 43 13.05 -22.95 -13.17
C PRO A 43 11.78 -22.52 -12.43
N LEU A 44 11.91 -21.65 -11.44
CA LEU A 44 10.78 -21.19 -10.63
C LEU A 44 9.72 -20.51 -11.50
N THR A 45 10.15 -19.72 -12.50
CA THR A 45 9.22 -19.04 -13.42
C THR A 45 8.52 -19.99 -14.40
N ALA A 46 8.98 -21.23 -14.53
CA ALA A 46 8.33 -22.29 -15.30
C ALA A 46 7.40 -23.18 -14.45
N MET A 47 7.26 -22.88 -13.16
CA MET A 47 6.28 -23.51 -12.27
C MET A 47 4.97 -22.74 -12.32
N THR A 48 3.83 -23.42 -12.19
CA THR A 48 2.56 -22.76 -11.89
C THR A 48 2.55 -22.27 -10.45
N LEU A 49 1.66 -21.33 -10.13
CA LEU A 49 1.50 -20.81 -8.77
C LEU A 49 1.20 -21.94 -7.78
N GLY A 50 0.33 -22.89 -8.14
CA GLY A 50 0.02 -24.07 -7.34
C GLY A 50 1.24 -24.98 -7.11
N GLU A 51 2.06 -25.20 -8.14
CA GLU A 51 3.32 -25.94 -7.99
C GLU A 51 4.30 -25.23 -7.05
N VAL A 52 4.42 -23.89 -7.13
CA VAL A 52 5.26 -23.11 -6.22
C VAL A 52 4.78 -23.26 -4.78
N ILE A 53 3.48 -23.09 -4.53
CA ILE A 53 2.87 -23.24 -3.20
C ILE A 53 3.07 -24.65 -2.64
N ALA A 54 2.96 -25.67 -3.49
CA ALA A 54 3.20 -27.05 -3.11
C ALA A 54 4.67 -27.28 -2.73
N ALA A 55 5.61 -26.79 -3.54
CA ALA A 55 7.05 -26.92 -3.28
C ALA A 55 7.48 -26.18 -2.00
N GLN A 56 6.97 -24.97 -1.79
CA GLN A 56 7.23 -24.16 -0.60
C GLN A 56 6.87 -24.87 0.72
N LYS A 57 5.98 -25.86 0.71
CA LYS A 57 5.56 -26.62 1.91
C LYS A 57 6.74 -27.28 2.62
N THR A 58 7.76 -27.71 1.89
CA THR A 58 8.93 -28.40 2.46
C THR A 58 10.10 -27.44 2.73
N TRP A 59 10.12 -26.27 2.07
CA TRP A 59 11.27 -25.36 2.08
C TRP A 59 11.58 -24.74 3.43
N SER A 60 10.57 -24.41 4.24
CA SER A 60 10.85 -23.89 5.59
C SER A 60 11.64 -24.88 6.45
N LYS A 61 11.42 -26.20 6.26
CA LYS A 61 12.16 -27.25 6.97
C LYS A 61 13.53 -27.51 6.34
N SER A 62 13.66 -27.47 5.02
CA SER A 62 14.90 -27.83 4.32
C SER A 62 15.86 -26.66 4.11
N HIS A 63 15.35 -25.44 4.01
CA HIS A 63 16.11 -24.23 3.67
C HIS A 63 16.00 -23.13 4.72
N GLY A 64 15.03 -23.20 5.65
CA GLY A 64 14.81 -22.21 6.71
C GLY A 64 13.70 -21.20 6.41
N SER A 65 13.31 -21.02 5.14
CA SER A 65 12.18 -20.18 4.74
C SER A 65 11.53 -20.68 3.46
N SER A 66 10.26 -20.33 3.27
CA SER A 66 9.50 -20.58 2.05
C SER A 66 9.63 -19.47 1.00
N ALA A 67 10.41 -18.42 1.26
CA ALA A 67 10.46 -17.25 0.39
C ALA A 67 10.89 -17.59 -1.05
N ALA A 68 10.15 -17.05 -2.02
CA ALA A 68 10.30 -17.37 -3.45
C ALA A 68 10.14 -16.14 -4.35
N GLY A 69 10.90 -16.11 -5.44
CA GLY A 69 10.78 -15.10 -6.49
C GLY A 69 11.40 -13.76 -6.12
N GLY A 70 11.24 -12.80 -7.03
CA GLY A 70 11.87 -11.48 -6.91
C GLY A 70 11.41 -10.67 -5.70
N TYR A 71 10.21 -10.95 -5.20
CA TYR A 71 9.61 -10.27 -4.05
C TYR A 71 9.58 -11.14 -2.80
N GLN A 72 10.28 -12.28 -2.81
CA GLN A 72 10.42 -13.20 -1.66
C GLN A 72 9.06 -13.60 -1.04
N PHE A 73 8.09 -13.97 -1.88
CA PHE A 73 6.75 -14.36 -1.44
C PHE A 73 6.80 -15.59 -0.52
N MET A 74 6.20 -15.46 0.66
CA MET A 74 6.00 -16.59 1.57
C MET A 74 4.81 -17.44 1.13
N ARG A 75 4.83 -18.73 1.46
CA ARG A 75 3.73 -19.66 1.13
C ARG A 75 2.37 -19.16 1.64
N ALA A 76 2.34 -18.70 2.89
CA ALA A 76 1.12 -18.17 3.50
C ALA A 76 0.61 -16.92 2.76
N THR A 77 1.52 -16.07 2.27
CA THR A 77 1.17 -14.89 1.47
C THR A 77 0.53 -15.29 0.15
N LEU A 78 1.11 -16.25 -0.59
CA LEU A 78 0.52 -16.73 -1.86
C LEU A 78 -0.86 -17.38 -1.66
N ILE A 79 -1.04 -18.17 -0.59
CA ILE A 79 -2.35 -18.74 -0.24
C ILE A 79 -3.36 -17.66 0.17
N GLY A 80 -2.91 -16.58 0.83
CA GLY A 80 -3.75 -15.40 1.08
C GLY A 80 -4.18 -14.75 -0.23
N LEU A 81 -3.23 -14.48 -1.11
CA LEU A 81 -3.50 -13.86 -2.41
C LEU A 81 -4.47 -14.68 -3.26
N LEU A 82 -4.37 -16.01 -3.28
CA LEU A 82 -5.34 -16.87 -3.98
C LEU A 82 -6.78 -16.74 -3.46
N ARG A 83 -6.94 -16.43 -2.17
CA ARG A 83 -8.27 -16.21 -1.57
C ARG A 83 -8.78 -14.80 -1.82
N ASP A 84 -7.89 -13.82 -1.81
CA ASP A 84 -8.23 -12.40 -1.83
C ASP A 84 -8.33 -11.82 -3.25
N VAL A 85 -7.71 -12.45 -4.26
CA VAL A 85 -7.57 -11.93 -5.61
C VAL A 85 -8.40 -12.76 -6.61
N PRO A 86 -9.54 -12.24 -7.10
CA PRO A 86 -10.49 -13.03 -7.91
C PRO A 86 -9.97 -13.52 -9.27
N TRP A 87 -8.94 -12.89 -9.82
CA TRP A 87 -8.35 -13.28 -11.12
C TRP A 87 -7.15 -14.22 -10.98
N LEU A 88 -6.71 -14.48 -9.76
CA LEU A 88 -5.52 -15.28 -9.48
C LEU A 88 -5.91 -16.75 -9.40
N GLU A 89 -5.26 -17.59 -10.20
CA GLU A 89 -5.56 -19.01 -10.29
C GLU A 89 -4.26 -19.83 -10.11
N GLU A 90 -4.37 -21.06 -9.60
CA GLU A 90 -3.21 -21.91 -9.29
C GLU A 90 -2.46 -22.40 -10.54
N ASP A 91 -3.12 -22.44 -11.69
CA ASP A 91 -2.56 -22.92 -12.97
C ASP A 91 -1.74 -21.85 -13.71
N GLN A 92 -1.84 -20.59 -13.30
CA GLN A 92 -1.06 -19.49 -13.87
C GLN A 92 0.44 -19.69 -13.59
N PHE A 93 1.28 -19.53 -14.60
CA PHE A 93 2.72 -19.59 -14.44
C PHE A 93 3.25 -18.48 -13.54
N PHE A 94 4.17 -18.82 -12.64
CA PHE A 94 4.82 -17.89 -11.71
C PHE A 94 5.91 -17.04 -12.39
N GLU A 95 5.60 -16.59 -13.60
CA GLU A 95 6.46 -15.79 -14.46
C GLU A 95 6.65 -14.36 -13.92
N PRO A 96 7.66 -13.60 -14.41
CA PRO A 96 7.92 -12.24 -13.95
C PRO A 96 6.68 -11.34 -13.95
N GLY A 97 5.86 -11.41 -15.00
CA GLY A 97 4.64 -10.62 -15.10
C GLY A 97 3.60 -10.94 -14.02
N LEU A 98 3.46 -12.21 -13.62
CA LEU A 98 2.59 -12.58 -12.51
C LEU A 98 3.14 -12.08 -11.18
N GLN A 99 4.43 -12.32 -10.91
CA GLN A 99 5.10 -11.86 -9.69
C GLN A 99 4.98 -10.34 -9.53
N ASP A 100 5.14 -9.59 -10.61
CA ASP A 100 4.98 -8.14 -10.67
C ASP A 100 3.55 -7.68 -10.32
N ARG A 101 2.52 -8.36 -10.85
CA ARG A 101 1.12 -8.08 -10.50
C ARG A 101 0.82 -8.39 -9.04
N LEU A 102 1.37 -9.50 -8.52
CA LEU A 102 1.23 -9.85 -7.10
C LEU A 102 1.95 -8.82 -6.20
N GLY A 103 3.15 -8.37 -6.58
CA GLY A 103 3.87 -7.31 -5.87
C GLY A 103 3.07 -6.01 -5.84
N LEU A 104 2.45 -5.61 -6.97
CA LEU A 104 1.56 -4.45 -7.00
C LEU A 104 0.34 -4.62 -6.08
N HIS A 105 -0.24 -5.81 -6.00
CA HIS A 105 -1.32 -6.09 -5.07
C HIS A 105 -0.87 -5.90 -3.60
N LEU A 106 0.32 -6.39 -3.24
CA LEU A 106 0.91 -6.20 -1.91
C LEU A 106 1.17 -4.72 -1.61
N LEU A 107 1.67 -3.95 -2.56
CA LEU A 107 1.83 -2.49 -2.41
C LEU A 107 0.50 -1.81 -2.11
N ASN A 108 -0.54 -2.13 -2.87
CA ASN A 108 -1.87 -1.57 -2.68
C ASN A 108 -2.44 -1.94 -1.30
N ARG A 109 -2.25 -3.19 -0.84
CA ARG A 109 -2.60 -3.63 0.52
C ARG A 109 -1.91 -2.80 1.62
N ARG A 110 -0.69 -2.32 1.37
CA ARG A 110 0.06 -1.45 2.29
C ARG A 110 -0.25 0.04 2.14
N GLY A 111 -1.24 0.40 1.31
CA GLY A 111 -1.72 1.77 1.18
C GLY A 111 -0.98 2.60 0.14
N PHE A 112 -0.47 1.97 -0.92
CA PHE A 112 0.19 2.69 -2.02
C PHE A 112 -0.68 3.81 -2.61
N ALA A 113 -1.97 3.55 -2.85
CA ALA A 113 -2.90 4.57 -3.33
C ALA A 113 -3.05 5.74 -2.34
N SER A 114 -3.24 5.45 -1.04
CA SER A 114 -3.30 6.47 0.02
C SER A 114 -1.99 7.27 0.13
N PHE A 115 -0.84 6.64 -0.09
CA PHE A 115 0.44 7.34 -0.13
C PHE A 115 0.50 8.32 -1.30
N LEU A 116 0.12 7.89 -2.50
CA LEU A 116 0.09 8.76 -3.68
C LEU A 116 -0.93 9.88 -3.56
N ALA A 117 -2.06 9.64 -2.88
CA ALA A 117 -3.06 10.64 -2.57
C ALA A 117 -2.62 11.62 -1.45
N GLY A 118 -1.51 11.36 -0.76
CA GLY A 118 -1.03 12.16 0.36
C GLY A 118 -1.80 11.96 1.67
N GLU A 119 -2.63 10.92 1.76
CA GLU A 119 -3.43 10.57 2.94
C GLU A 119 -2.58 9.94 4.05
N ILE A 120 -1.52 9.22 3.68
CA ILE A 120 -0.52 8.71 4.61
C ILE A 120 0.84 9.33 4.33
N THR A 121 1.59 9.59 5.39
CA THR A 121 2.91 10.18 5.28
C THR A 121 3.91 9.19 4.68
N LEU A 122 5.02 9.72 4.15
CA LEU A 122 6.12 8.89 3.66
C LEU A 122 6.65 7.93 4.74
N ALA A 123 6.75 8.40 5.99
CA ALA A 123 7.23 7.57 7.10
C ALA A 123 6.25 6.43 7.43
N GLU A 124 4.94 6.71 7.43
CA GLU A 124 3.92 5.67 7.67
C GLU A 124 3.88 4.66 6.52
N PHE A 125 3.94 5.12 5.26
CA PHE A 125 4.00 4.19 4.14
C PHE A 125 5.26 3.33 4.19
N GLY A 126 6.42 3.93 4.49
CA GLY A 126 7.67 3.18 4.69
C GLY A 126 7.58 2.13 5.81
N ARG A 127 6.92 2.45 6.93
CA ARG A 127 6.63 1.47 7.99
C ARG A 127 5.76 0.32 7.47
N ARG A 128 4.68 0.62 6.74
CA ARG A 128 3.78 -0.40 6.16
C ARG A 128 4.50 -1.28 5.12
N LEU A 129 5.42 -0.71 4.35
CA LEU A 129 6.28 -1.48 3.45
C LEU A 129 7.21 -2.43 4.22
N ALA A 130 7.81 -1.98 5.32
CA ALA A 130 8.65 -2.82 6.18
C ALA A 130 7.89 -3.97 6.88
N MET A 131 6.56 -3.85 7.01
CA MET A 131 5.68 -4.94 7.47
C MET A 131 5.39 -6.00 6.38
N GLU A 132 5.75 -5.75 5.13
CA GLU A 132 5.60 -6.69 4.02
C GLU A 132 6.96 -7.27 3.61
N TRP A 133 7.97 -6.41 3.53
CA TRP A 133 9.33 -6.75 3.10
C TRP A 133 10.31 -6.46 4.23
N ALA A 134 10.77 -7.52 4.89
CA ALA A 134 11.64 -7.42 6.07
C ALA A 134 13.02 -6.80 5.77
N SER A 135 13.44 -6.81 4.49
CA SER A 135 14.66 -6.16 4.01
C SER A 135 14.58 -4.63 4.07
N LEU A 136 13.37 -4.05 4.15
CA LEU A 136 13.18 -2.62 4.24
C LEU A 136 13.24 -2.14 5.69
N PRO A 137 13.89 -0.99 5.96
CA PRO A 137 13.89 -0.37 7.27
C PRO A 137 12.59 0.37 7.55
N VAL A 138 12.24 0.50 8.83
CA VAL A 138 11.34 1.58 9.28
C VAL A 138 12.03 2.94 9.12
N LEU A 139 11.25 3.96 8.78
CA LEU A 139 11.78 5.30 8.46
C LEU A 139 11.71 6.28 9.63
N ALA A 140 11.01 5.92 10.69
CA ALA A 140 10.94 6.64 11.95
C ALA A 140 10.92 5.63 13.11
N GLU A 141 11.08 6.11 14.34
CA GLU A 141 10.81 5.28 15.50
C GLU A 141 9.33 4.89 15.53
N SER A 142 9.05 3.60 15.71
CA SER A 142 7.68 3.07 15.77
C SER A 142 7.63 1.77 16.55
N ASP A 143 6.42 1.29 16.83
CA ASP A 143 6.25 -0.09 17.27
C ASP A 143 6.60 -1.03 16.11
N GLY A 144 7.37 -2.07 16.43
CA GLY A 144 7.68 -3.19 15.55
C GLY A 144 6.98 -4.45 16.04
N ASP A 145 7.23 -5.58 15.37
CA ASP A 145 6.57 -6.86 15.64
C ASP A 145 6.78 -7.36 17.09
N ARG A 146 8.02 -7.27 17.59
CA ARG A 146 8.39 -7.79 18.93
C ARG A 146 8.72 -6.72 19.95
N ARG A 147 9.16 -5.55 19.48
CA ARG A 147 9.60 -4.43 20.30
C ARG A 147 9.50 -3.15 19.52
N ARG A 148 9.67 -2.04 20.23
CA ARG A 148 9.89 -0.74 19.60
C ARG A 148 11.16 -0.75 18.76
N VAL A 149 11.08 -0.20 17.56
CA VAL A 149 12.15 -0.18 16.57
C VAL A 149 12.54 1.24 16.23
N LYS A 150 13.85 1.46 16.05
CA LYS A 150 14.40 2.76 15.65
C LYS A 150 14.50 2.83 14.12
N ARG A 151 14.52 4.06 13.59
CA ARG A 151 14.82 4.32 12.18
C ARG A 151 16.03 3.50 11.70
N GLY A 152 15.89 2.82 10.56
CA GLY A 152 16.93 1.96 10.01
C GLY A 152 16.88 0.50 10.45
N GLN A 153 16.04 0.14 11.43
CA GLN A 153 15.82 -1.25 11.80
C GLN A 153 14.70 -1.89 10.96
N SER A 154 14.72 -3.22 10.81
CA SER A 154 13.58 -3.94 10.26
C SER A 154 12.37 -3.82 11.20
N TYR A 155 11.16 -3.87 10.66
CA TYR A 155 9.93 -3.96 11.46
C TYR A 155 9.96 -5.19 12.40
N TYR A 156 10.64 -6.25 11.99
CA TYR A 156 10.76 -7.51 12.73
C TYR A 156 11.98 -7.58 13.67
N ALA A 157 12.70 -6.47 13.85
CA ALA A 157 13.93 -6.49 14.66
C ALA A 157 13.66 -6.96 16.10
N GLY A 158 14.46 -7.93 16.55
CA GLY A 158 14.29 -8.62 17.84
C GLY A 158 13.94 -10.10 17.71
N ASP A 159 13.72 -10.59 16.49
CA ASP A 159 13.43 -12.00 16.20
C ASP A 159 14.66 -12.89 15.99
N GLY A 160 15.85 -12.28 15.91
CA GLY A 160 17.12 -12.97 15.64
C GLY A 160 17.34 -13.37 14.18
N LEU A 161 16.38 -13.11 13.27
CA LEU A 161 16.38 -13.59 11.90
C LEU A 161 16.34 -12.44 10.88
N ASN A 162 15.45 -11.47 11.07
CA ASN A 162 15.17 -10.42 10.10
C ASN A 162 16.00 -9.16 10.36
N ARG A 163 16.56 -8.59 9.28
CA ARG A 163 17.35 -7.35 9.32
C ARG A 163 17.07 -6.52 8.08
N ALA A 164 17.09 -5.20 8.24
CA ALA A 164 17.02 -4.30 7.11
C ALA A 164 18.32 -4.37 6.30
N LEU A 165 18.21 -4.49 4.99
CA LEU A 165 19.33 -4.60 4.05
C LEU A 165 19.59 -3.29 3.31
N VAL A 166 18.71 -2.30 3.46
CA VAL A 166 18.81 -1.00 2.80
C VAL A 166 18.79 0.15 3.81
N LYS A 167 19.52 1.23 3.51
CA LYS A 167 19.51 2.46 4.32
C LYS A 167 18.18 3.21 4.16
N PRO A 168 17.61 3.78 5.24
CA PRO A 168 16.40 4.59 5.18
C PRO A 168 16.42 5.69 4.12
N ASP A 169 17.53 6.41 3.98
CA ASP A 169 17.65 7.53 3.04
C ASP A 169 17.41 7.10 1.58
N LYS A 170 17.83 5.87 1.22
CA LYS A 170 17.57 5.30 -0.11
C LYS A 170 16.09 5.02 -0.32
N VAL A 171 15.41 4.44 0.68
CA VAL A 171 13.96 4.19 0.63
C VAL A 171 13.22 5.51 0.50
N GLU A 172 13.55 6.52 1.30
CA GLU A 172 12.93 7.84 1.24
C GLU A 172 13.13 8.50 -0.14
N ALA A 173 14.33 8.42 -0.71
CA ALA A 173 14.61 8.96 -2.04
C ALA A 173 13.73 8.30 -3.11
N VAL A 174 13.62 6.97 -3.09
CA VAL A 174 12.73 6.22 -4.00
C VAL A 174 11.27 6.62 -3.79
N LEU A 175 10.79 6.69 -2.55
CA LEU A 175 9.41 7.07 -2.26
C LEU A 175 9.09 8.50 -2.72
N ARG A 176 10.01 9.46 -2.55
CA ARG A 176 9.86 10.82 -3.10
C ARG A 176 9.80 10.83 -4.63
N GLN A 177 10.63 10.02 -5.29
CA GLN A 177 10.61 9.88 -6.74
C GLN A 177 9.28 9.30 -7.24
N VAL A 178 8.79 8.26 -6.57
CA VAL A 178 7.51 7.61 -6.88
C VAL A 178 6.34 8.57 -6.71
N PHE A 179 6.34 9.33 -5.61
CA PHE A 179 5.32 10.34 -5.35
C PHE A 179 5.34 11.47 -6.38
N SER A 180 6.54 11.91 -6.80
CA SER A 180 6.70 12.96 -7.82
C SER A 180 6.26 12.48 -9.20
N ALA A 181 6.59 11.24 -9.57
CA ALA A 181 6.20 10.64 -10.85
C ALA A 181 4.68 10.38 -10.97
N ALA A 182 3.96 10.33 -9.84
CA ALA A 182 2.51 10.16 -9.82
C ALA A 182 1.74 11.49 -9.90
N ARG A 183 2.39 12.64 -9.67
CA ARG A 183 1.75 13.94 -9.90
C ARG A 183 1.72 14.22 -11.41
N PRO A 184 0.56 14.60 -11.98
CA PRO A 184 0.53 15.15 -13.33
C PRO A 184 1.48 16.34 -13.44
N ALA A 185 2.15 16.49 -14.58
CA ALA A 185 3.09 17.56 -14.90
C ALA A 185 2.45 18.97 -15.02
N ASP A 186 1.32 19.22 -14.35
CA ASP A 186 0.55 20.48 -14.40
C ASP A 186 0.80 21.42 -13.21
N ALA A 187 1.95 21.27 -12.55
CA ALA A 187 2.51 22.33 -11.70
C ALA A 187 3.75 22.93 -12.37
N THR A 188 3.64 23.30 -13.64
CA THR A 188 4.55 24.30 -14.21
C THR A 188 4.17 25.64 -13.56
N PRO A 189 5.05 26.32 -12.81
CA PRO A 189 4.84 27.72 -12.50
C PRO A 189 4.84 28.44 -13.85
N GLY A 190 3.70 28.99 -14.26
CA GLY A 190 3.64 29.84 -15.45
C GLY A 190 4.70 30.95 -15.36
N PRO A 191 5.25 31.43 -16.49
CA PRO A 191 6.30 32.44 -16.49
C PRO A 191 5.81 33.67 -15.71
N ALA A 192 6.70 34.25 -14.91
CA ALA A 192 6.46 35.50 -14.21
C ALA A 192 6.12 36.60 -15.25
N GLU A 193 4.84 36.91 -15.39
CA GLU A 193 4.38 38.11 -16.06
C GLU A 193 4.50 39.27 -15.06
N ASP A 194 5.31 40.25 -15.44
CA ASP A 194 5.53 41.50 -14.72
C ASP A 194 4.21 42.19 -14.36
N VAL A 195 4.02 42.50 -13.09
CA VAL A 195 2.88 43.26 -12.57
C VAL A 195 3.30 44.73 -12.40
N PRO A 196 2.70 45.71 -13.11
CA PRO A 196 2.63 47.07 -12.62
C PRO A 196 1.51 47.18 -11.58
N ALA A 197 1.82 47.90 -10.52
CA ALA A 197 1.01 48.04 -9.32
C ALA A 197 -0.40 48.63 -9.55
N ALA A 198 -1.34 48.03 -8.81
CA ALA A 198 -2.51 48.61 -8.15
C ALA A 198 -3.48 49.50 -8.95
N ILE A 199 -4.75 49.08 -8.99
CA ILE A 199 -5.93 49.90 -8.58
C ILE A 199 -7.11 48.97 -8.25
N ALA A 200 -7.67 49.22 -7.06
CA ALA A 200 -9.03 49.00 -6.54
C ALA A 200 -9.93 47.83 -7.01
N ARG A 201 -10.43 47.10 -5.99
CA ARG A 201 -11.58 46.18 -6.01
C ARG A 201 -12.81 46.74 -6.75
N PRO A 202 -13.51 45.87 -7.47
CA PRO A 202 -14.95 45.72 -7.23
C PRO A 202 -15.33 44.26 -6.96
N GLU A 203 -16.39 44.10 -6.17
CA GLU A 203 -17.01 42.82 -5.81
C GLU A 203 -17.53 42.08 -7.06
N GLY A 204 -17.01 40.88 -7.29
CA GLY A 204 -17.40 40.01 -8.40
C GLY A 204 -18.15 38.76 -7.92
N ARG A 205 -19.42 38.66 -8.33
CA ARG A 205 -20.32 37.50 -8.21
C ARG A 205 -19.60 36.14 -8.24
N ARG A 206 -19.81 35.32 -7.21
CA ARG A 206 -19.45 33.89 -7.22
C ARG A 206 -20.27 33.16 -8.29
N LYS A 207 -19.59 32.56 -9.28
CA LYS A 207 -20.19 31.54 -10.17
C LYS A 207 -20.45 30.25 -9.39
N PRO A 208 -21.54 29.52 -9.66
CA PRO A 208 -21.85 28.28 -8.94
C PRO A 208 -20.87 27.18 -9.35
N VAL A 209 -20.37 26.46 -8.34
CA VAL A 209 -19.57 25.24 -8.53
C VAL A 209 -20.48 24.19 -9.19
N ALA A 210 -20.12 23.77 -10.40
CA ALA A 210 -20.78 22.67 -11.08
C ALA A 210 -20.61 21.38 -10.25
N ARG A 211 -21.73 20.83 -9.75
CA ARG A 211 -21.79 19.52 -9.10
C ARG A 211 -21.46 18.45 -10.13
N SER A 212 -20.27 17.86 -10.08
CA SER A 212 -20.01 16.62 -10.81
C SER A 212 -20.64 15.46 -10.05
N GLY A 213 -21.80 14.99 -10.53
CA GLY A 213 -22.56 13.88 -9.97
C GLY A 213 -21.89 12.50 -10.10
N ARG A 214 -20.56 12.43 -10.31
CA ARG A 214 -19.82 11.18 -10.54
C ARG A 214 -18.99 10.75 -9.33
N PHE A 215 -18.79 11.62 -8.33
CA PHE A 215 -18.09 11.27 -7.08
C PHE A 215 -18.96 10.39 -6.16
N TRP A 216 -20.27 10.70 -6.07
CA TRP A 216 -21.22 9.94 -5.23
C TRP A 216 -21.49 8.52 -5.74
N THR A 217 -21.33 8.26 -7.04
CA THR A 217 -21.51 6.93 -7.62
C THR A 217 -20.40 5.96 -7.18
N TRP A 218 -19.17 6.44 -6.98
CA TRP A 218 -18.06 5.64 -6.44
C TRP A 218 -18.13 5.50 -4.92
N LEU A 219 -18.55 6.56 -4.21
CA LEU A 219 -18.71 6.53 -2.75
C LEU A 219 -19.85 5.58 -2.30
N LEU A 220 -20.96 5.51 -3.05
CA LEU A 220 -22.08 4.61 -2.73
C LEU A 220 -21.80 3.14 -3.09
N THR A 221 -20.91 2.86 -4.06
CA THR A 221 -20.51 1.48 -4.38
C THR A 221 -19.54 0.90 -3.33
N ALA A 222 -18.82 1.76 -2.59
CA ALA A 222 -18.06 1.39 -1.39
C ALA A 222 -18.90 1.39 -0.09
N GLY A 223 -20.14 1.90 -0.13
CA GLY A 223 -21.06 1.87 1.01
C GLY A 223 -21.56 0.47 1.37
N GLY A 224 -21.52 -0.47 0.42
CA GLY A 224 -21.83 -1.88 0.65
C GLY A 224 -20.80 -2.63 1.49
N THR A 225 -19.58 -2.08 1.63
CA THR A 225 -18.49 -2.74 2.39
C THR A 225 -18.43 -2.38 3.86
N ILE A 226 -19.26 -1.45 4.35
CA ILE A 226 -19.30 -1.14 5.79
C ILE A 226 -19.86 -2.34 6.59
N ILE A 227 -20.77 -3.13 6.00
CA ILE A 227 -21.34 -4.32 6.67
C ILE A 227 -20.34 -5.50 6.64
N THR A 228 -19.49 -5.61 5.62
CA THR A 228 -18.46 -6.66 5.54
C THR A 228 -17.17 -6.32 6.30
N ALA A 229 -16.79 -5.04 6.40
CA ALA A 229 -15.65 -4.61 7.22
C ALA A 229 -15.88 -4.85 8.74
N LEU A 230 -17.14 -4.90 9.19
CA LEU A 230 -17.50 -5.26 10.56
C LEU A 230 -17.33 -6.77 10.85
N LYS A 231 -17.29 -7.62 9.81
CA LYS A 231 -17.14 -9.07 9.95
C LYS A 231 -15.67 -9.50 10.10
N GLU A 232 -14.75 -8.77 9.49
CA GLU A 232 -13.29 -9.02 9.50
C GLU A 232 -12.56 -8.57 10.79
N LEU A 233 -13.22 -7.79 11.65
CA LEU A 233 -12.68 -7.30 12.93
C LEU A 233 -12.98 -8.21 14.13
N ASN A 234 -13.61 -9.37 13.93
CA ASN A 234 -14.08 -10.27 14.99
C ASN A 234 -14.91 -9.57 16.10
N LEU A 235 -15.62 -8.49 15.74
CA LEU A 235 -16.54 -7.78 16.64
C LEU A 235 -17.88 -8.53 16.83
N VAL A 236 -18.03 -9.71 16.22
CA VAL A 236 -19.17 -10.62 16.39
C VAL A 236 -19.10 -11.38 17.72
N ALA A 237 -17.97 -11.31 18.44
CA ALA A 237 -17.83 -11.81 19.81
C ALA A 237 -18.11 -10.75 20.90
N LEU A 238 -18.38 -9.50 20.52
CA LEU A 238 -18.74 -8.43 21.46
C LEU A 238 -20.25 -8.37 21.67
N ASP A 239 -20.66 -8.18 22.92
CA ASP A 239 -22.06 -7.94 23.31
C ASP A 239 -22.68 -6.83 22.43
N TRP A 240 -23.90 -7.07 21.94
CA TRP A 240 -24.64 -6.17 21.05
C TRP A 240 -24.77 -4.74 21.59
N ARG A 241 -24.71 -4.56 22.92
CA ARG A 241 -24.72 -3.25 23.58
C ARG A 241 -23.44 -2.46 23.31
N VAL A 242 -22.29 -3.14 23.19
CA VAL A 242 -21.01 -2.52 22.86
C VAL A 242 -20.95 -2.12 21.39
N GLN A 243 -21.53 -2.94 20.50
CA GLN A 243 -21.67 -2.58 19.09
C GLN A 243 -22.53 -1.31 18.90
N LEU A 244 -23.64 -1.19 19.63
CA LEU A 244 -24.46 0.03 19.64
C LEU A 244 -23.72 1.25 20.20
N ALA A 245 -22.88 1.07 21.21
CA ALA A 245 -22.06 2.15 21.77
C ALA A 245 -20.98 2.64 20.79
N ILE A 246 -20.33 1.71 20.07
CA ILE A 246 -19.35 2.06 19.02
C ILE A 246 -20.04 2.78 17.86
N LEU A 247 -21.19 2.27 17.42
CA LEU A 247 -21.97 2.88 16.33
C LEU A 247 -22.43 4.30 16.70
N THR A 248 -22.98 4.49 17.90
CA THR A 248 -23.41 5.81 18.37
C THR A 248 -22.23 6.78 18.52
N THR A 249 -21.06 6.29 18.93
CA THR A 249 -19.83 7.10 19.00
C THR A 249 -19.36 7.54 17.61
N ILE A 250 -19.31 6.63 16.64
CA ILE A 250 -18.91 6.94 15.25
C ILE A 250 -19.89 7.94 14.62
N VAL A 251 -21.19 7.70 14.77
CA VAL A 251 -22.23 8.60 14.25
C VAL A 251 -22.16 9.97 14.94
N GLY A 252 -21.92 10.01 16.26
CA GLY A 252 -21.73 11.24 17.01
C GLY A 252 -20.53 12.05 16.53
N PHE A 253 -19.40 11.41 16.27
CA PHE A 253 -18.21 12.06 15.69
C PHE A 253 -18.47 12.58 14.28
N ALA A 254 -19.19 11.82 13.45
CA ALA A 254 -19.54 12.27 12.10
C ALA A 254 -20.48 13.49 12.13
N VAL A 255 -21.50 13.48 12.99
CA VAL A 255 -22.43 14.61 13.18
C VAL A 255 -21.70 15.82 13.75
N TYR A 256 -20.81 15.64 14.74
CA TYR A 256 -19.99 16.72 15.28
C TYR A 256 -19.05 17.31 14.22
N ALA A 257 -18.35 16.47 13.46
CA ALA A 257 -17.45 16.92 12.39
C ALA A 257 -18.21 17.73 11.34
N ILE A 258 -19.37 17.25 10.87
CA ILE A 258 -20.21 17.94 9.89
C ILE A 258 -20.76 19.25 10.47
N SER A 259 -21.26 19.26 11.71
CA SER A 259 -21.80 20.47 12.35
C SER A 259 -20.73 21.47 12.80
N SER A 260 -19.47 21.06 12.95
CA SER A 260 -18.34 21.94 13.27
C SER A 260 -17.78 22.69 12.06
N MET A 261 -18.13 22.27 10.83
CA MET A 261 -17.69 22.94 9.61
C MET A 261 -18.36 24.32 9.46
N PRO A 262 -17.59 25.41 9.25
CA PRO A 262 -18.14 26.77 9.12
C PRO A 262 -19.23 26.87 8.04
N ALA A 263 -19.01 26.22 6.90
CA ALA A 263 -19.96 26.19 5.79
C ALA A 263 -21.31 25.54 6.13
N VAL A 264 -21.34 24.60 7.07
CA VAL A 264 -22.56 23.90 7.51
C VAL A 264 -23.27 24.68 8.61
N ARG A 265 -22.51 25.32 9.52
CA ARG A 265 -23.07 26.22 10.56
C ARG A 265 -23.76 27.43 9.96
N ASP A 266 -23.19 27.99 8.90
CA ASP A 266 -23.79 29.09 8.14
C ASP A 266 -25.06 28.63 7.40
N ALA A 267 -25.07 27.42 6.85
CA ALA A 267 -26.23 26.85 6.17
C ALA A 267 -27.38 26.44 7.11
N LEU A 268 -27.06 26.11 8.37
CA LEU A 268 -28.03 25.75 9.42
C LEU A 268 -28.49 26.95 10.27
N GLY A 269 -28.00 28.17 9.99
CA GLY A 269 -28.38 29.37 10.75
C GLY A 269 -27.88 29.38 12.20
N LEU A 270 -26.80 28.65 12.50
CA LEU A 270 -26.22 28.51 13.84
C LEU A 270 -24.96 29.38 14.04
N GLY A 271 -24.72 30.34 13.15
CA GLY A 271 -23.65 31.33 13.27
C GLY A 271 -24.08 32.50 14.18
N ARG A 272 -23.24 32.84 15.16
CA ARG A 272 -23.22 34.17 15.79
C ARG A 272 -22.20 35.03 15.08
#